data_AF-A0A0H4ISA2-F1
#
_entry.id   AF-A0A0H4ISA2-F1
#
_cell.length_a   1.000
_cell.length_b   1.000
_cell.length_c   1.000
_cell.angle_alpha   90.00
_cell.angle_beta   90.00
_cell.angle_gamma   90.00
#
_symmetry.space_group_name_H-M   'P 1'
#
loop_
_entity.id
_entity.type
_entity.pdbx_description
1 polymer ?
#
loop_
_entity_poly.entity_id
_entity_poly.type
_entity_poly.pdbx_seq_one_letter_code
_entity_poly.pdbx_strand_id
1 'polypeptide(L)' 'MNILSINNQNSTISLTQDEVFVLRAILNEIYAGVCVDSREFENVSGVRKHEVDNLQQQFAGIYKKMTT' A
#
# COMPACT_ATOMS: atom_id res chain seq x y z
N MET A 1 1.60 15.81 -0.91
CA MET A 1 1.84 15.08 0.35
C MET A 1 3.20 14.40 0.23
N ASN A 2 4.16 14.68 1.11
CA ASN A 2 5.44 13.98 1.10
C ASN A 2 5.26 12.65 1.82
N ILE A 3 4.99 11.61 1.05
CA ILE A 3 4.74 10.26 1.59
C ILE A 3 6.00 9.71 2.26
N LEU A 4 7.20 10.20 1.92
CA LEU A 4 8.48 9.75 2.46
C LEU A 4 9.25 10.92 3.08
N SER A 5 9.73 10.72 4.31
CA SER A 5 10.71 11.55 5.00
C SER A 5 11.89 10.69 5.42
N ILE A 6 13.09 10.99 4.92
CA ILE A 6 14.34 10.32 5.30
C ILE A 6 15.19 11.30 6.10
N ASN A 7 15.61 10.91 7.29
CA ASN A 7 16.67 11.57 8.05
C ASN A 7 17.80 10.56 8.35
N ASN A 8 18.90 11.03 8.96
CA ASN A 8 20.12 10.24 9.14
C ASN A 8 19.95 8.91 9.91
N GLN A 9 18.80 8.67 10.55
CA GLN A 9 18.54 7.45 11.34
C GLN A 9 17.22 6.77 11.00
N ASN A 10 16.22 7.52 10.52
CA ASN A 10 14.87 7.05 10.36
C ASN A 10 14.32 7.43 8.99
N SER A 11 13.58 6.48 8.40
CA SER A 11 12.69 6.74 7.27
C SER A 11 11.25 6.64 7.78
N THR A 12 10.45 7.67 7.53
CA THR A 12 9.03 7.71 7.88
C THR A 12 8.23 7.72 6.58
N ILE A 13 7.29 6.77 6.49
CA ILE A 13 6.26 6.77 5.45
C ILE A 13 4.95 7.28 6.09
N SER A 14 4.39 8.35 5.55
CA SER A 14 3.14 8.92 6.02
C SER A 14 2.00 8.49 5.11
N LEU A 15 1.08 7.69 5.66
CA LEU A 15 -0.13 7.22 5.00
C LEU A 15 -1.36 7.80 5.71
N THR A 16 -2.40 8.09 4.94
CA THR A 16 -3.75 8.36 5.44
C THR A 16 -4.34 7.09 6.08
N GLN A 17 -5.41 7.26 6.86
CA GLN A 17 -6.12 6.12 7.45
C GLN A 17 -6.65 5.14 6.39
N ASP A 18 -7.14 5.67 5.27
CA ASP A 18 -7.64 4.86 4.15
C ASP A 18 -6.50 4.08 3.48
N GLU A 19 -5.34 4.71 3.26
CA GLU A 19 -4.16 4.03 2.72
C GLU A 19 -3.64 2.94 3.67
N VAL A 20 -3.70 3.15 4.99
CA VAL A 20 -3.39 2.11 5.98
C VAL A 20 -4.40 0.98 5.92
N PHE A 21 -5.68 1.28 5.69
CA PHE A 21 -6.73 0.26 5.53
C PHE A 21 -6.47 -0.61 4.29
N VAL A 22 -6.18 0.01 3.14
CA VAL A 22 -5.80 -0.68 1.91
C VAL A 22 -4.54 -1.53 2.13
N LEU A 23 -3.51 -0.99 2.79
CA LEU A 23 -2.29 -1.73 3.10
C LEU A 23 -2.57 -2.96 3.99
N ARG A 24 -3.46 -2.83 4.99
CA ARG A 24 -3.87 -3.96 5.85
C ARG A 24 -4.56 -5.06 5.05
N ALA A 25 -5.44 -4.70 4.11
CA ALA A 25 -6.09 -5.67 3.23
C ALA A 25 -5.08 -6.45 2.38
N ILE A 26 -4.13 -5.75 1.76
CA ILE A 26 -3.06 -6.37 0.94
C ILE A 26 -2.20 -7.30 1.82
N LEU A 27 -1.79 -6.84 3.00
CA LEU A 27 -0.98 -7.65 3.91
C LEU A 27 -1.73 -8.89 4.40
N ASN A 28 -3.04 -8.79 4.63
CA ASN A 28 -3.85 -9.92 5.07
C ASN A 28 -3.78 -11.09 4.07
N GLU A 29 -3.90 -10.82 2.77
CA GLU A 29 -3.80 -11.85 1.72
C GLU A 29 -2.40 -12.49 1.68
N ILE A 30 -1.36 -11.66 1.78
CA ILE A 30 0.03 -12.13 1.81
C ILE A 30 0.27 -13.05 3.01
N TYR A 31 -0.18 -12.65 4.20
CA TYR A 31 -0.01 -13.43 5.43
C TYR A 31 -0.88 -14.69 5.47
N ALA A 32 -2.07 -14.65 4.85
CA ALA A 32 -2.92 -15.82 4.70
C ALA A 32 -2.39 -16.82 3.66
N GLY A 33 -1.42 -16.42 2.83
CA GLY A 33 -0.84 -17.27 1.79
C GLY A 33 -1.82 -17.59 0.67
N VAL A 34 -2.85 -16.75 0.49
CA VAL A 34 -3.89 -16.92 -0.52
C VAL A 34 -3.64 -15.94 -1.68
N CYS A 35 -3.98 -16.39 -2.89
CA CYS A 35 -4.02 -15.54 -4.06
C CYS A 35 -5.46 -15.55 -4.57
N VAL A 36 -6.19 -14.50 -4.22
CA VAL A 36 -7.58 -14.30 -4.63
C VAL A 36 -7.63 -13.47 -5.93
N ASP A 37 -8.65 -13.69 -6.74
CA ASP A 37 -8.88 -12.81 -7.89
C ASP A 37 -9.31 -11.40 -7.40
N SER A 38 -9.19 -10.38 -8.27
CA SER A 38 -9.49 -9.00 -7.86
C SER A 38 -10.91 -8.83 -7.29
N ARG A 39 -11.92 -9.55 -7.80
CA ARG A 39 -13.30 -9.43 -7.32
C ARG A 39 -13.45 -10.07 -5.95
N GLU A 40 -12.81 -11.21 -5.73
CA GLU A 40 -12.80 -11.86 -4.43
C GLU A 40 -12.06 -11.00 -3.40
N PHE A 41 -10.93 -10.39 -3.78
CA PHE A 41 -10.25 -9.39 -2.96
C PHE A 41 -11.19 -8.25 -2.57
N GLU A 42 -11.88 -7.64 -3.53
CA GLU A 42 -12.83 -6.54 -3.26
C GLU A 42 -13.95 -6.97 -2.31
N ASN A 43 -14.47 -8.19 -2.49
CA ASN A 43 -15.57 -8.71 -1.67
C ASN A 43 -15.14 -9.00 -0.23
N VAL A 44 -13.95 -9.57 -0.03
CA VAL A 44 -13.43 -9.97 1.29
C VAL A 44 -12.89 -8.76 2.06
N SER A 45 -12.12 -7.90 1.39
CA SER A 45 -11.45 -6.77 2.04
C SER A 45 -12.31 -5.51 2.12
N GLY A 46 -13.32 -5.37 1.26
CA GLY A 46 -14.04 -4.12 1.05
C GLY A 46 -13.24 -3.04 0.30
N VAL A 47 -12.02 -3.35 -0.14
CA VAL A 47 -11.12 -2.43 -0.85
C VAL A 47 -11.27 -2.61 -2.35
N ARG A 48 -11.51 -1.52 -3.08
CA ARG A 48 -11.64 -1.53 -4.54
C ARG A 48 -10.28 -1.55 -5.24
N LYS A 49 -10.27 -2.12 -6.45
CA LYS A 49 -9.07 -2.18 -7.30
C LYS A 49 -8.37 -0.83 -7.45
N HIS A 50 -9.12 0.24 -7.69
CA HIS A 50 -8.55 1.57 -7.90
C HIS A 50 -7.82 2.13 -6.66
N GLU A 51 -8.21 1.71 -5.45
CA GLU A 51 -7.54 2.10 -4.20
C GLU A 51 -6.20 1.39 -4.07
N VAL A 52 -6.15 0.10 -4.43
CA VAL A 52 -4.89 -0.67 -4.53
C VAL A 52 -3.98 -0.07 -5.60
N ASP A 53 -4.51 0.21 -6.80
CA ASP A 53 -3.75 0.79 -7.91
C ASP A 53 -3.15 2.15 -7.51
N ASN A 54 -3.92 3.00 -6.81
CA ASN A 54 -3.43 4.29 -6.31
C ASN A 54 -2.30 4.12 -5.29
N LEU A 55 -2.47 3.24 -4.31
CA LEU A 55 -1.44 2.97 -3.31
C LEU A 55 -0.17 2.37 -3.95
N GLN A 56 -0.32 1.50 -4.95
CA GLN A 56 0.80 0.95 -5.71
C GLN A 56 1.59 2.04 -6.45
N GLN A 57 0.90 2.98 -7.13
CA GLN A 57 1.56 4.10 -7.80
C GLN A 57 2.35 4.97 -6.81
N GLN A 58 1.80 5.20 -5.63
CA GLN A 58 2.47 5.93 -4.56
C GLN A 58 3.74 5.22 -4.09
N PHE A 59 3.67 3.91 -3.79
CA PHE A 59 4.84 3.12 -3.41
C PHE A 59 5.90 3.05 -4.51
N ALA A 60 5.51 2.96 -5.79
CA ALA A 60 6.43 3.03 -6.91
C ALA A 60 7.17 4.39 -6.95
N GLY A 61 6.45 5.49 -6.65
CA GLY A 61 7.05 6.81 -6.51
C GLY A 61 8.05 6.91 -5.35
N ILE A 62 7.74 6.29 -4.20
CA ILE A 62 8.66 6.19 -3.05
C ILE A 62 9.92 5.42 -3.44
N TYR A 63 9.76 4.24 -4.06
CA TYR A 63 10.88 3.40 -4.48
C TYR A 63 11.82 4.14 -5.43
N LYS A 64 11.26 4.88 -6.39
CA LYS A 64 12.05 5.73 -7.29
C LYS A 64 12.86 6.78 -6.54
N LYS A 65 12.27 7.45 -5.53
CA LYS A 65 12.97 8.45 -4.70
C LYS A 65 14.07 7.84 -3.82
N MET A 66 13.95 6.57 -3.43
CA MET A 66 14.98 5.87 -2.65
C MET A 66 16.15 5.39 -3.50
N THR A 67 15.96 5.27 -4.81
CA THR A 67 16.96 4.73 -5.76
C THR A 67 17.63 5.78 -6.63
N THR A 68 17.24 7.06 -6.49
CA THR A 68 17.85 8.24 -7.15
C THR A 68 18.48 9.17 -6.13
#